data_AF-A0A9P4MGS4-F1
#
_entry.id   AF-A0A9P4MGS4-F1
#
_cell.length_a   1.000
_cell.length_b   1.000
_cell.length_c   1.000
_cell.angle_alpha   90.00
_cell.angle_beta   90.00
_cell.angle_gamma   90.00
#
_symmetry.space_group_name_H-M   'P 1'
#
loop_
_entity.id
_entity.type
_entity.pdbx_description
1 polymer ?
#
loop_
_entity_poly.entity_id
_entity_poly.type
_entity_poly.pdbx_seq_one_letter_code
_entity_poly.pdbx_strand_id
1 'polypeptide(L)'
;MPKTVTGKLDRAQLRTLGAGLSEADISIYSLSNAARQPPTTRMERKLQKLWAHTLSISDLGLIGVDDDFFHLGADSIAAMKLVSRAQTEKLALSVAAIFLHPTLSAMASHLELVVTQDFANEKTIEPLQLIEYALRRKTLEEVATVLAVSEDDVQDIYPCTPLQTGLIAISSRQSGAYTAKMSFRMPASMDTRYFQDVWQQVYDNNPILRTRIVQSSTTGSMMQVVMRREKIDWQKGKSLREYSKSEAQNSMATTTKLTRYGIVEEDYERYFVFTAHHAVYDGWSVALLAKQVEQLYKHGVAPNLATFNHFISYLSSLENQVSEEYWLRQLGGPSVPSSFPVLASASYQINATRKAEYRISIPKEGRSTFMPSIVLRAAWAMLSARYSESDDVVFGVTLSGRNAPVPGISEMMAPTITTVPMRIVIDKSSSVNDFLQSLQDQSVAMIPHEQFGLQNIRRLLHDKRRDPAAADFKNLFVVQPAEESGEQIDFLGLEALPQELEDTESFALALECRLHQDWEVHVIVQHDCQIISEDRMSWIINQFQHVANQLA
;
A
#
# COMPACT_ATOMS: atom_id res chain seq x y z
N MET A 1 38.19 -30.50 -7.43
CA MET A 1 38.43 -29.35 -6.54
C MET A 1 39.93 -29.14 -6.37
N PRO A 2 40.42 -27.90 -6.43
CA PRO A 2 41.84 -27.58 -6.22
C PRO A 2 42.30 -28.01 -4.82
N LYS A 3 43.51 -28.57 -4.75
CA LYS A 3 44.13 -29.05 -3.51
C LYS A 3 45.49 -28.41 -3.35
N THR A 4 45.84 -28.10 -2.10
CA THR A 4 47.19 -27.68 -1.72
C THR A 4 48.17 -28.84 -1.87
N VAL A 5 49.47 -28.54 -1.83
CA VAL A 5 50.56 -29.55 -1.82
C VAL A 5 50.42 -30.55 -0.66
N THR A 6 49.71 -30.18 0.41
CA THR A 6 49.40 -31.04 1.57
C THR A 6 48.12 -31.86 1.42
N GLY A 7 47.48 -31.84 0.25
CA GLY A 7 46.25 -32.59 -0.05
C GLY A 7 44.97 -32.01 0.54
N LYS A 8 45.05 -30.86 1.22
CA LYS A 8 43.88 -30.13 1.77
C LYS A 8 43.21 -29.29 0.68
N LEU A 9 41.94 -28.95 0.87
CA LEU A 9 41.19 -28.10 -0.05
C LEU A 9 41.82 -26.71 -0.13
N ASP A 10 42.22 -26.28 -1.33
CA ASP A 10 42.76 -24.94 -1.55
C ASP A 10 41.63 -23.93 -1.73
N ARG A 11 41.17 -23.35 -0.62
CA ARG A 11 40.03 -22.41 -0.58
C ARG A 11 40.34 -21.08 -1.28
N ALA A 12 41.60 -20.66 -1.33
CA ALA A 12 41.98 -19.42 -1.98
C ALA A 12 41.87 -19.56 -3.50
N GLN A 13 42.42 -20.64 -4.05
CA GLN A 13 42.31 -20.96 -5.47
C GLN A 13 40.86 -21.24 -5.89
N LEU A 14 40.06 -21.85 -5.01
CA LEU A 14 38.63 -22.09 -5.26
C LEU A 14 37.83 -20.79 -5.35
N ARG A 15 38.13 -19.79 -4.52
CA ARG A 15 37.53 -18.44 -4.60
C ARG A 15 37.93 -17.71 -5.88
N THR A 16 39.19 -17.80 -6.29
CA THR A 16 39.65 -17.19 -7.55
C THR A 16 38.98 -17.83 -8.77
N LEU A 17 38.81 -19.17 -8.76
CA LEU A 17 38.09 -19.88 -9.82
C LEU A 17 36.60 -19.51 -9.84
N GLY A 18 35.96 -19.38 -8.67
CA GLY A 18 34.57 -18.94 -8.57
C GLY A 18 34.35 -17.50 -9.02
N ALA A 19 35.25 -16.59 -8.65
CA ALA A 19 35.20 -15.17 -9.06
C ALA A 19 35.45 -14.95 -10.56
N GLY A 20 35.98 -15.95 -11.28
CA GLY A 20 36.22 -15.91 -12.72
C GLY A 20 35.10 -16.51 -13.57
N LEU A 21 34.02 -17.02 -12.96
CA LEU A 21 32.87 -17.57 -13.68
C LEU A 21 31.98 -16.43 -14.18
N SER A 22 31.59 -16.47 -15.46
CA SER A 22 30.57 -15.57 -15.99
C SER A 22 29.16 -15.98 -15.52
N GLU A 23 28.16 -15.10 -15.65
CA GLU A 23 26.75 -15.47 -15.37
C GLU A 23 26.30 -16.70 -16.17
N ALA A 24 26.81 -16.85 -17.40
CA ALA A 24 26.56 -18.03 -18.22
C ALA A 24 27.20 -19.29 -17.61
N ASP A 25 28.42 -19.21 -17.08
CA ASP A 25 29.08 -20.36 -16.45
C ASP A 25 28.42 -20.72 -15.11
N ILE A 26 27.95 -19.73 -14.35
CA ILE A 26 27.19 -19.94 -13.10
C ILE A 26 25.84 -20.61 -13.39
N SER A 27 25.19 -20.26 -14.50
CA SER A 27 23.92 -20.86 -14.94
C SER A 27 24.03 -22.36 -15.24
N ILE A 28 25.20 -22.84 -15.68
CA ILE A 28 25.45 -24.27 -15.98
C ILE A 28 25.44 -25.12 -14.70
N TYR A 29 25.88 -24.55 -13.57
CA TYR A 29 25.94 -25.23 -12.28
C TYR A 29 24.75 -24.91 -11.36
N SER A 30 23.83 -24.06 -11.81
CA SER A 30 22.55 -23.84 -11.15
C SER A 30 21.68 -25.09 -11.30
N LEU A 31 21.06 -25.54 -10.20
CA LEU A 31 20.03 -26.60 -10.20
C LEU A 31 18.82 -26.30 -11.10
N SER A 32 18.76 -25.10 -11.70
CA SER A 32 17.70 -24.64 -12.62
C SER A 32 17.82 -25.15 -14.07
N ASN A 33 18.85 -25.94 -14.41
CA ASN A 33 19.02 -26.54 -15.74
C ASN A 33 18.49 -27.99 -15.87
N ALA A 34 17.62 -28.44 -14.96
CA ALA A 34 16.70 -29.51 -15.33
C ALA A 34 15.90 -28.99 -16.55
N ALA A 35 15.77 -29.81 -17.61
CA ALA A 35 15.05 -29.41 -18.82
C ALA A 35 13.66 -28.86 -18.43
N ARG A 36 13.49 -27.54 -18.49
CA ARG A 36 12.22 -26.89 -18.14
C ARG A 36 11.15 -27.48 -19.02
N GLN A 37 10.11 -28.04 -18.40
CA GLN A 37 9.02 -28.62 -19.17
C GLN A 37 8.22 -27.50 -19.84
N PRO A 38 8.07 -27.53 -21.18
CA PRO A 38 7.36 -26.48 -21.90
C PRO A 38 5.85 -26.58 -21.68
N PRO A 39 5.11 -25.46 -21.75
CA PRO A 39 3.65 -25.44 -21.72
C PRO A 39 2.97 -26.39 -22.71
N THR A 40 2.14 -27.27 -22.18
CA THR A 40 1.40 -28.29 -22.93
C THR A 40 -0.03 -27.83 -23.25
N THR A 41 -0.68 -27.10 -22.34
CA THR A 41 -2.07 -26.66 -22.50
C THR A 41 -2.18 -25.26 -23.12
N ARG A 42 -3.38 -24.91 -23.59
CA ARG A 42 -3.67 -23.56 -24.11
C ARG A 42 -3.58 -22.51 -23.01
N MET A 43 -4.07 -22.82 -21.80
CA MET A 43 -4.03 -21.88 -20.69
C MET A 43 -2.59 -21.65 -20.20
N GLU A 44 -1.78 -22.70 -20.09
CA GLU A 44 -0.36 -22.58 -19.72
C GLU A 44 0.39 -21.66 -20.69
N ARG A 45 0.21 -21.81 -22.01
CA ARG A 45 0.84 -20.93 -23.02
C ARG A 45 0.36 -19.48 -22.91
N LYS A 46 -0.92 -19.27 -22.60
CA LYS A 46 -1.47 -17.92 -22.42
C LYS A 46 -0.87 -17.26 -21.18
N LEU A 47 -0.84 -18.00 -20.07
CA LEU A 47 -0.27 -17.53 -18.82
C LEU A 47 1.24 -17.30 -18.90
N GLN A 48 1.98 -18.16 -19.61
CA GLN A 48 3.41 -18.00 -19.84
C GLN A 48 3.74 -16.66 -20.50
N LYS A 49 2.94 -16.24 -21.49
CA LYS A 49 3.09 -14.93 -22.14
C LYS A 49 2.80 -13.78 -21.18
N LEU A 50 1.79 -13.91 -20.32
CA LEU A 50 1.46 -12.91 -19.32
C LEU A 50 2.54 -12.78 -18.25
N TRP A 51 3.13 -13.91 -17.82
CA TRP A 51 4.29 -13.94 -16.92
C TRP A 51 5.49 -13.27 -17.56
N ALA A 52 5.84 -13.65 -18.79
CA ALA A 52 6.95 -13.07 -19.52
C ALA A 52 6.83 -11.55 -19.66
N HIS A 53 5.64 -11.05 -19.99
CA HIS A 53 5.39 -9.62 -20.05
C HIS A 53 5.46 -8.95 -18.66
N THR A 54 4.91 -9.58 -17.62
CA THR A 54 4.89 -9.01 -16.27
C THR A 54 6.29 -8.92 -15.67
N LEU A 55 7.10 -9.97 -15.86
CA LEU A 55 8.44 -10.11 -15.31
C LEU A 55 9.53 -9.58 -16.26
N SER A 56 9.14 -9.01 -17.40
CA SER A 56 10.07 -8.53 -18.44
C SER A 56 11.08 -9.60 -18.91
N ILE A 57 10.63 -10.85 -18.99
CA ILE A 57 11.42 -11.98 -19.50
C ILE A 57 11.21 -12.07 -21.01
N SER A 58 12.28 -11.82 -21.78
CA SER A 58 12.20 -11.78 -23.26
C SER A 58 12.07 -13.15 -23.91
N ASP A 59 12.60 -14.21 -23.29
CA ASP A 59 12.57 -15.57 -23.83
C ASP A 59 11.57 -16.45 -23.05
N LEU A 60 10.51 -16.89 -23.72
CA LEU A 60 9.49 -17.78 -23.15
C LEU A 60 10.07 -19.14 -22.74
N GLY A 61 11.17 -19.59 -23.37
CA GLY A 61 11.85 -20.85 -23.00
C GLY A 61 12.43 -20.85 -21.58
N LEU A 62 12.55 -19.68 -20.95
CA LEU A 62 13.00 -19.53 -19.58
C LEU A 62 11.89 -19.74 -18.54
N ILE A 63 10.64 -19.98 -18.98
CA ILE A 63 9.48 -20.20 -18.10
C ILE A 63 8.89 -21.59 -18.38
N GLY A 64 9.14 -22.53 -17.48
CA GLY A 64 8.58 -23.89 -17.49
C GLY A 64 7.26 -24.00 -16.74
N VAL A 65 6.56 -25.13 -16.91
CA VAL A 65 5.27 -25.40 -16.25
C VAL A 65 5.36 -25.59 -14.74
N ASP A 66 6.54 -25.97 -14.24
CA ASP A 66 6.81 -26.18 -12.81
C ASP A 66 7.54 -24.98 -12.18
N ASP A 67 7.84 -23.94 -12.97
CA ASP A 67 8.46 -22.73 -12.44
C ASP A 67 7.46 -21.98 -11.55
N ASP A 68 7.95 -21.50 -10.42
CA ASP A 68 7.23 -20.69 -9.45
C ASP A 68 7.35 -19.20 -9.81
N PHE A 69 6.21 -18.50 -9.80
CA PHE A 69 6.13 -17.09 -10.16
C PHE A 69 7.08 -16.21 -9.34
N PHE A 70 7.16 -16.43 -8.03
CA PHE A 70 7.98 -15.63 -7.11
C PHE A 70 9.46 -16.00 -7.20
N HIS A 71 9.78 -17.27 -7.47
CA HIS A 71 11.17 -17.68 -7.73
C HIS A 71 11.75 -17.07 -9.01
N LEU A 72 10.90 -16.71 -9.98
CA LEU A 72 11.29 -15.95 -11.17
C LEU A 72 11.46 -14.44 -10.92
N GLY A 73 11.38 -14.01 -9.66
CA GLY A 73 11.59 -12.61 -9.26
C GLY A 73 10.32 -11.78 -9.18
N ALA A 74 9.14 -12.40 -9.21
CA ALA A 74 7.90 -11.68 -8.95
C ALA A 74 7.81 -11.21 -7.49
N ASP A 75 7.25 -10.04 -7.29
CA ASP A 75 6.85 -9.51 -5.99
C ASP A 75 5.32 -9.29 -5.95
N SER A 76 4.84 -8.68 -4.87
CA SER A 76 3.41 -8.32 -4.73
C SER A 76 2.92 -7.40 -5.87
N ILE A 77 3.78 -6.54 -6.43
CA ILE A 77 3.39 -5.66 -7.55
C ILE A 77 3.24 -6.47 -8.83
N ALA A 78 4.20 -7.35 -9.12
CA ALA A 78 4.12 -8.26 -10.25
C ALA A 78 2.84 -9.09 -10.18
N ALA A 79 2.44 -9.55 -9.00
CA ALA A 79 1.16 -10.24 -8.82
C ALA A 79 -0.05 -9.36 -9.18
N MET A 80 -0.11 -8.11 -8.70
CA MET A 80 -1.17 -7.16 -9.08
C MET A 80 -1.18 -6.84 -10.58
N LYS A 81 0.00 -6.61 -11.17
CA LYS A 81 0.16 -6.35 -12.62
C LYS A 81 -0.27 -7.56 -13.45
N LEU A 82 0.06 -8.78 -13.00
CA LEU A 82 -0.37 -10.02 -13.64
C LEU A 82 -1.90 -10.15 -13.60
N VAL A 83 -2.54 -9.85 -12.47
CA VAL A 83 -4.01 -9.83 -12.35
C VAL A 83 -4.63 -8.82 -13.32
N SER A 84 -4.15 -7.57 -13.37
CA SER A 84 -4.66 -6.56 -14.31
C SER A 84 -4.54 -7.04 -15.77
N ARG A 85 -3.38 -7.59 -16.15
CA ARG A 85 -3.18 -8.14 -17.51
C ARG A 85 -4.08 -9.34 -17.79
N ALA A 86 -4.23 -10.25 -16.83
CA ALA A 86 -5.13 -11.39 -16.93
C ALA A 86 -6.59 -10.93 -17.15
N GLN A 87 -7.01 -9.85 -16.49
CA GLN A 87 -8.35 -9.26 -16.68
C GLN A 87 -8.56 -8.74 -18.11
N THR A 88 -7.58 -8.04 -18.72
CA THR A 88 -7.68 -7.60 -20.12
C THR A 88 -7.88 -8.77 -21.09
N GLU A 89 -7.38 -9.93 -20.70
CA GLU A 89 -7.45 -11.19 -21.41
C GLU A 89 -8.66 -12.04 -21.02
N LYS A 90 -9.59 -11.48 -20.23
CA LYS A 90 -10.75 -12.17 -19.64
C LYS A 90 -10.33 -13.46 -18.95
N LEU A 91 -9.42 -13.33 -17.98
CA LEU A 91 -9.00 -14.40 -17.07
C LEU A 91 -9.27 -13.94 -15.63
N ALA A 92 -10.04 -14.73 -14.89
CA ALA A 92 -10.44 -14.44 -13.52
C ALA A 92 -9.33 -14.87 -12.56
N LEU A 93 -8.27 -14.07 -12.49
CA LEU A 93 -7.14 -14.26 -11.59
C LEU A 93 -7.26 -13.31 -10.41
N SER A 94 -6.93 -13.78 -9.20
CA SER A 94 -6.80 -12.93 -8.01
C SER A 94 -5.39 -13.04 -7.43
N VAL A 95 -4.96 -12.04 -6.67
CA VAL A 95 -3.66 -12.08 -6.00
C VAL A 95 -3.58 -13.27 -5.04
N ALA A 96 -4.66 -13.55 -4.30
CA ALA A 96 -4.73 -14.71 -3.42
C ALA A 96 -4.55 -16.04 -4.19
N ALA A 97 -5.15 -16.18 -5.37
CA ALA A 97 -4.98 -17.36 -6.22
C ALA A 97 -3.54 -17.53 -6.71
N ILE A 98 -2.83 -16.43 -7.00
CA ILE A 98 -1.41 -16.48 -7.38
C ILE A 98 -0.57 -17.07 -6.26
N PHE A 99 -0.80 -16.65 -5.01
CA PHE A 99 -0.07 -17.20 -3.87
C PHE A 99 -0.43 -18.65 -3.55
N LEU A 100 -1.69 -19.03 -3.71
CA LEU A 100 -2.16 -20.41 -3.47
C LEU A 100 -1.74 -21.39 -4.56
N HIS A 101 -1.53 -20.89 -5.78
CA HIS A 101 -1.15 -21.68 -6.95
C HIS A 101 0.01 -21.00 -7.69
N PRO A 102 1.23 -20.98 -7.11
CA PRO A 102 2.30 -20.13 -7.59
C PRO A 102 3.04 -20.71 -8.81
N THR A 103 2.89 -22.01 -9.11
CA THR A 103 3.48 -22.62 -10.32
C THR A 103 2.62 -22.36 -11.55
N LEU A 104 3.25 -22.25 -12.73
CA LEU A 104 2.55 -21.95 -13.98
C LEU A 104 1.42 -22.97 -14.27
N SER A 105 1.68 -24.27 -14.09
CA SER A 105 0.69 -25.34 -14.29
C SER A 105 -0.47 -25.28 -13.29
N ALA A 106 -0.20 -25.06 -12.01
CA ALA A 106 -1.23 -24.97 -10.98
C ALA A 106 -2.12 -23.74 -11.20
N MET A 107 -1.51 -22.60 -11.51
CA MET A 107 -2.24 -21.36 -11.80
C MET A 107 -3.10 -21.48 -13.06
N ALA A 108 -2.57 -22.10 -14.12
CA ALA A 108 -3.32 -22.37 -15.33
C ALA A 108 -4.51 -23.31 -15.08
N SER A 109 -4.30 -24.38 -14.30
CA SER A 109 -5.36 -25.32 -13.91
C SER A 109 -6.46 -24.64 -13.11
N HIS A 110 -6.10 -23.76 -12.16
CA HIS A 110 -7.06 -22.96 -11.40
C HIS A 110 -7.88 -22.06 -12.32
N LEU A 111 -7.24 -21.36 -13.27
CA LEU A 111 -7.94 -20.50 -14.23
C LEU A 111 -8.92 -21.27 -15.12
N GLU A 112 -8.58 -22.50 -15.55
CA GLU A 112 -9.49 -23.33 -16.32
C GLU A 112 -10.75 -23.73 -15.53
N LEU A 113 -10.63 -23.94 -14.22
CA LEU A 113 -11.77 -24.20 -13.34
C LEU A 113 -12.65 -22.95 -13.19
N VAL A 114 -12.05 -21.78 -12.98
CA VAL A 114 -12.79 -20.53 -12.73
C VAL A 114 -13.45 -19.97 -13.98
N VAL A 115 -12.90 -20.16 -15.19
CA VAL A 115 -13.53 -19.73 -16.45
C VAL A 115 -14.93 -20.32 -16.68
N THR A 116 -15.29 -21.38 -15.96
CA THR A 116 -16.65 -21.94 -15.97
C THR A 116 -17.68 -21.17 -15.13
N GLN A 117 -17.25 -20.19 -14.33
CA GLN A 117 -18.09 -19.29 -13.55
C GLN A 117 -17.93 -17.86 -14.10
N ASP A 118 -19.06 -17.22 -14.41
CA ASP A 118 -19.18 -16.00 -15.20
C ASP A 118 -18.10 -14.93 -14.93
N PHE A 119 -17.46 -14.43 -16.00
CA PHE A 119 -16.94 -13.07 -16.00
C PHE A 119 -18.11 -12.14 -15.77
N ALA A 120 -18.31 -11.72 -14.52
CA ALA A 120 -19.23 -10.64 -14.23
C ALA A 120 -18.79 -9.46 -15.09
N ASN A 121 -19.59 -9.15 -16.14
CA ASN A 121 -19.44 -7.94 -16.93
C ASN A 121 -19.18 -6.78 -15.97
N GLU A 122 -18.22 -5.91 -16.29
CA GLU A 122 -18.02 -4.63 -15.60
C GLU A 122 -19.37 -3.93 -15.49
N LYS A 123 -20.01 -4.09 -14.33
CA LYS A 123 -21.37 -3.64 -14.12
C LYS A 123 -21.24 -2.21 -13.70
N THR A 124 -21.62 -1.29 -14.59
CA THR A 124 -21.68 0.13 -14.25
C THR A 124 -22.53 0.30 -12.99
N ILE A 125 -21.95 0.98 -11.99
CA ILE A 125 -22.65 1.34 -10.77
C ILE A 125 -23.32 2.67 -11.01
N GLU A 126 -24.66 2.66 -11.00
CA GLU A 126 -25.46 3.85 -11.18
C GLU A 126 -25.35 4.77 -9.95
N PRO A 127 -25.51 6.11 -10.12
CA PRO A 127 -25.57 7.04 -9.01
C PRO A 127 -26.54 6.62 -7.91
N LEU A 128 -26.12 6.76 -6.66
CA LEU A 128 -26.86 6.41 -5.45
C LEU A 128 -27.18 4.91 -5.31
N GLN A 129 -26.67 4.05 -6.19
CA GLN A 129 -26.97 2.61 -6.16
C GLN A 129 -26.52 1.95 -4.87
N LEU A 130 -25.40 2.41 -4.29
CA LEU A 130 -24.80 1.85 -3.07
C LEU A 130 -25.45 2.37 -1.78
N ILE A 131 -26.56 3.10 -1.88
CA ILE A 131 -27.42 3.43 -0.76
C ILE A 131 -28.68 2.57 -0.85
N GLU A 132 -29.14 2.09 0.31
CA GLU A 132 -30.42 1.41 0.44
C GLU A 132 -31.54 2.24 -0.20
N TYR A 133 -32.34 1.60 -1.06
CA TYR A 133 -33.35 2.29 -1.86
C TYR A 133 -34.28 3.19 -1.03
N ALA A 134 -34.68 2.74 0.16
CA ALA A 134 -35.55 3.46 1.07
C ALA A 134 -34.92 4.75 1.65
N LEU A 135 -33.59 4.83 1.71
CA LEU A 135 -32.86 5.95 2.30
C LEU A 135 -32.41 6.99 1.27
N ARG A 136 -32.25 6.61 0.00
CA ARG A 136 -31.66 7.44 -1.08
C ARG A 136 -32.15 8.88 -1.12
N ARG A 137 -33.47 9.08 -1.13
CA ARG A 137 -34.08 10.42 -1.24
C ARG A 137 -33.73 11.30 -0.05
N LYS A 138 -33.97 10.76 1.16
CA LYS A 138 -33.71 11.47 2.41
C LYS A 138 -32.22 11.73 2.61
N THR A 139 -31.34 10.80 2.21
CA THR A 139 -29.89 11.01 2.24
C THR A 139 -29.46 12.11 1.28
N LEU A 140 -29.99 12.16 0.05
CA LEU A 140 -29.69 13.22 -0.92
C LEU A 140 -30.10 14.60 -0.39
N GLU A 141 -31.34 14.73 0.08
CA GLU A 141 -31.87 15.96 0.69
C GLU A 141 -31.01 16.41 1.89
N GLU A 142 -30.65 15.46 2.77
CA GLU A 142 -29.81 15.71 3.94
C GLU A 142 -28.42 16.23 3.53
N VAL A 143 -27.71 15.53 2.64
CA VAL A 143 -26.34 15.93 2.28
C VAL A 143 -26.31 17.24 1.49
N ALA A 144 -27.30 17.49 0.62
CA ALA A 144 -27.40 18.74 -0.12
C ALA A 144 -27.60 19.92 0.85
N THR A 145 -28.46 19.73 1.86
CA THR A 145 -28.69 20.72 2.92
C THR A 145 -27.42 20.96 3.75
N VAL A 146 -26.76 19.89 4.20
CA VAL A 146 -25.54 19.98 5.04
C VAL A 146 -24.38 20.66 4.31
N LEU A 147 -24.25 20.42 3.01
CA LEU A 147 -23.22 21.02 2.16
C LEU A 147 -23.61 22.41 1.63
N ALA A 148 -24.86 22.84 1.83
CA ALA A 148 -25.42 24.07 1.28
C ALA A 148 -25.29 24.16 -0.26
N VAL A 149 -25.65 23.08 -0.95
CA VAL A 149 -25.60 22.93 -2.43
C VAL A 149 -26.94 22.49 -2.99
N SER A 150 -27.13 22.56 -4.31
CA SER A 150 -28.29 21.95 -4.96
C SER A 150 -28.17 20.42 -4.98
N GLU A 151 -29.28 19.70 -4.94
CA GLU A 151 -29.27 18.24 -5.18
C GLU A 151 -28.69 17.89 -6.56
N ASP A 152 -28.88 18.76 -7.56
CA ASP A 152 -28.31 18.59 -8.92
C ASP A 152 -26.77 18.67 -8.95
N ASP A 153 -26.17 19.33 -7.95
CA ASP A 153 -24.73 19.43 -7.81
C ASP A 153 -24.11 18.14 -7.25
N VAL A 154 -24.93 17.21 -6.74
CA VAL A 154 -24.50 15.90 -6.26
C VAL A 154 -24.49 14.91 -7.43
N GLN A 155 -23.34 14.27 -7.65
CA GLN A 155 -23.18 13.23 -8.65
C GLN A 155 -23.52 11.85 -8.10
N ASP A 156 -22.99 11.49 -6.94
CA ASP A 156 -23.12 10.16 -6.34
C ASP A 156 -22.92 10.24 -4.83
N ILE A 157 -23.44 9.27 -4.10
CA ILE A 157 -23.28 9.14 -2.65
C ILE A 157 -23.11 7.65 -2.31
N TYR A 158 -22.08 7.32 -1.55
CA TYR A 158 -21.81 5.94 -1.10
C TYR A 158 -21.03 5.92 0.22
N PRO A 159 -21.04 4.81 0.98
CA PRO A 159 -20.37 4.74 2.28
C PRO A 159 -18.86 5.01 2.21
N CYS A 160 -18.31 5.61 3.26
CA CYS A 160 -16.86 5.68 3.47
C CYS A 160 -16.26 4.30 3.79
N THR A 161 -14.99 4.08 3.43
CA THR A 161 -14.24 2.96 4.00
C THR A 161 -14.03 3.19 5.51
N PRO A 162 -13.77 2.12 6.29
CA PRO A 162 -13.45 2.29 7.70
C PRO A 162 -12.21 3.15 7.94
N LEU A 163 -11.21 3.11 7.04
CA LEU A 163 -10.05 3.99 7.12
C LEU A 163 -10.47 5.45 6.93
N GLN A 164 -11.20 5.79 5.85
CA GLN A 164 -11.66 7.17 5.61
C GLN A 164 -12.43 7.74 6.82
N THR A 165 -13.30 6.93 7.42
CA THR A 165 -14.05 7.28 8.64
C THR A 165 -13.11 7.58 9.80
N GLY A 166 -12.11 6.72 10.03
CA GLY A 166 -11.12 6.88 11.08
C GLY A 166 -10.26 8.13 10.91
N LEU A 167 -9.74 8.37 9.70
CA LEU A 167 -8.88 9.53 9.42
C LEU A 167 -9.64 10.85 9.61
N ILE A 168 -10.84 10.99 9.04
CA ILE A 168 -11.66 12.20 9.19
C ILE A 168 -12.03 12.45 10.66
N ALA A 169 -12.30 11.39 11.43
CA ALA A 169 -12.59 11.54 12.86
C ALA A 169 -11.40 12.11 13.65
N ILE A 170 -10.16 11.76 13.27
CA ILE A 170 -8.94 12.31 13.88
C ILE A 170 -8.73 13.76 13.45
N SER A 171 -8.81 14.06 12.16
CA SER A 171 -8.63 15.42 11.62
C SER A 171 -9.68 16.41 12.13
N SER A 172 -10.85 15.92 12.52
CA SER A 172 -11.89 16.72 13.18
C SER A 172 -11.52 17.15 14.61
N ARG A 173 -10.56 16.46 15.25
CA ARG A 173 -10.03 16.78 16.59
C ARG A 173 -8.68 17.47 16.55
N GLN A 174 -7.91 17.22 15.49
CA GLN A 174 -6.56 17.72 15.29
C GLN A 174 -6.43 18.31 13.89
N SER A 175 -6.43 19.65 13.81
CA SER A 175 -6.28 20.36 12.53
C SER A 175 -4.96 20.00 11.86
N GLY A 176 -5.01 19.67 10.57
CA GLY A 176 -3.83 19.29 9.79
C GLY A 176 -3.48 17.81 9.81
N ALA A 177 -4.02 17.02 10.74
CA ALA A 177 -3.78 15.57 10.78
C ALA A 177 -4.16 14.92 9.44
N TYR A 178 -3.32 13.98 8.98
CA TYR A 178 -3.51 13.24 7.73
C TYR A 178 -3.71 14.12 6.48
N THR A 179 -3.24 15.36 6.53
CA THR A 179 -3.20 16.27 5.38
C THR A 179 -1.75 16.41 4.95
N ALA A 180 -1.51 16.27 3.65
CA ALA A 180 -0.18 16.42 3.09
C ALA A 180 -0.16 17.54 2.07
N LYS A 181 0.98 18.25 2.06
CA LYS A 181 1.25 19.36 1.16
C LYS A 181 2.45 19.01 0.30
N MET A 182 2.21 18.80 -0.98
CA MET A 182 3.22 18.48 -1.98
C MET A 182 3.54 19.75 -2.76
N SER A 183 4.78 20.23 -2.64
CA SER A 183 5.23 21.46 -3.30
C SER A 183 6.22 21.14 -4.42
N PHE A 184 6.02 21.75 -5.58
CA PHE A 184 6.81 21.51 -6.79
C PHE A 184 7.28 22.82 -7.39
N ARG A 185 8.57 22.94 -7.68
CA ARG A 185 9.10 24.04 -8.49
C ARG A 185 8.73 23.82 -9.96
N MET A 186 8.12 24.84 -10.57
CA MET A 186 7.67 24.80 -11.96
C MET A 186 8.77 25.25 -12.92
N PRO A 187 8.99 24.56 -14.06
CA PRO A 187 9.87 25.04 -15.11
C PRO A 187 9.50 26.45 -15.59
N ALA A 188 10.51 27.30 -15.83
CA ALA A 188 10.30 28.65 -16.34
C ALA A 188 9.55 28.66 -17.71
N SER A 189 9.72 27.61 -18.52
CA SER A 189 9.05 27.44 -19.82
C SER A 189 7.60 26.95 -19.72
N MET A 190 7.14 26.52 -18.55
CA MET A 190 5.79 25.97 -18.39
C MET A 190 4.73 27.08 -18.44
N ASP A 191 3.70 26.87 -19.26
CA ASP A 191 2.51 27.73 -19.30
C ASP A 191 1.60 27.40 -18.12
N THR A 192 1.51 28.32 -17.16
CA THR A 192 0.69 28.14 -15.96
C THR A 192 -0.79 27.99 -16.29
N ARG A 193 -1.33 28.71 -17.29
CA ARG A 193 -2.77 28.64 -17.60
C ARG A 193 -3.11 27.28 -18.20
N TYR A 194 -2.30 26.82 -19.16
CA TYR A 194 -2.47 25.49 -19.74
C TYR A 194 -2.32 24.39 -18.68
N PHE A 195 -1.35 24.52 -17.77
CA PHE A 195 -1.22 23.60 -16.63
C PHE A 195 -2.47 23.58 -15.74
N GLN A 196 -3.05 24.74 -15.43
CA GLN A 196 -4.29 24.84 -14.66
C GLN A 196 -5.48 24.20 -15.38
N ASP A 197 -5.59 24.37 -16.69
CA ASP A 197 -6.65 23.74 -17.52
C ASP A 197 -6.50 22.21 -17.57
N VAL A 198 -5.27 21.70 -17.64
CA VAL A 198 -4.99 20.26 -17.55
C VAL A 198 -5.40 19.72 -16.18
N TRP A 199 -5.05 20.41 -15.10
CA TRP A 199 -5.48 20.02 -13.75
C TRP A 199 -6.99 20.05 -13.59
N GLN A 200 -7.70 20.98 -14.22
CA GLN A 200 -9.16 20.98 -14.21
C GLN A 200 -9.71 19.72 -14.90
N GLN A 201 -9.12 19.27 -16.02
CA GLN A 201 -9.52 18.02 -16.67
C GLN A 201 -9.26 16.80 -15.77
N VAL A 202 -8.10 16.75 -15.12
CA VAL A 202 -7.77 15.72 -14.12
C VAL A 202 -8.80 15.73 -12.98
N TYR A 203 -9.14 16.90 -12.46
CA TYR A 203 -10.14 17.04 -11.41
C TYR A 203 -11.51 16.52 -11.86
N ASP A 204 -11.97 16.91 -13.05
CA ASP A 204 -13.27 16.50 -13.60
C ASP A 204 -13.33 14.98 -13.86
N ASN A 205 -12.25 14.39 -14.36
CA ASN A 205 -12.15 12.96 -14.67
C ASN A 205 -12.07 12.05 -13.43
N ASN A 206 -11.75 12.61 -12.25
CA ASN A 206 -11.50 11.83 -11.04
C ASN A 206 -12.46 12.21 -9.90
N PRO A 207 -13.61 11.51 -9.78
CA PRO A 207 -14.59 11.73 -8.72
C PRO A 207 -14.02 11.88 -7.30
N ILE A 208 -12.95 11.13 -6.97
CA ILE A 208 -12.36 11.14 -5.62
C ILE A 208 -11.81 12.53 -5.23
N LEU A 209 -11.24 13.28 -6.19
CA LEU A 209 -10.68 14.62 -5.94
C LEU A 209 -11.76 15.65 -5.61
N ARG A 210 -13.00 15.35 -6.02
CA ARG A 210 -14.21 16.17 -5.88
C ARG A 210 -15.12 15.67 -4.76
N THR A 211 -14.66 14.70 -3.98
CA THR A 211 -15.46 14.08 -2.92
C THR A 211 -15.43 14.90 -1.63
N ARG A 212 -16.56 14.91 -0.92
CA ARG A 212 -16.71 15.41 0.45
C ARG A 212 -17.08 14.24 1.36
N ILE A 213 -16.72 14.32 2.63
CA ILE A 213 -17.14 13.33 3.63
C ILE A 213 -18.17 13.97 4.56
N VAL A 214 -19.35 13.36 4.65
CA VAL A 214 -20.49 13.88 5.41
C VAL A 214 -20.97 12.81 6.38
N GLN A 215 -21.14 13.17 7.65
CA GLN A 215 -21.85 12.33 8.62
C GLN A 215 -23.35 12.41 8.32
N SER A 216 -23.97 11.30 7.91
CA SER A 216 -25.42 11.25 7.66
C SER A 216 -26.13 10.62 8.86
N SER A 217 -27.10 11.36 9.39
CA SER A 217 -28.03 10.86 10.41
C SER A 217 -29.03 9.86 9.83
N THR A 218 -29.33 9.96 8.53
CA THR A 218 -30.25 9.07 7.83
C THR A 218 -29.70 7.65 7.70
N THR A 219 -28.42 7.52 7.38
CA THR A 219 -27.74 6.22 7.23
C THR A 219 -27.04 5.76 8.52
N GLY A 220 -26.80 6.69 9.45
CA GLY A 220 -26.05 6.43 10.68
C GLY A 220 -24.54 6.27 10.46
N SER A 221 -24.00 6.62 9.29
CA SER A 221 -22.60 6.43 8.93
C SER A 221 -22.01 7.66 8.21
N MET A 222 -20.69 7.65 8.03
CA MET A 222 -20.01 8.63 7.18
C MET A 222 -20.15 8.23 5.71
N MET A 223 -20.58 9.19 4.90
CA MET A 223 -20.84 9.03 3.48
C MET A 223 -19.87 9.87 2.67
N GLN A 224 -19.40 9.30 1.56
CA GLN A 224 -18.71 10.00 0.49
C GLN A 224 -19.78 10.65 -0.40
N VAL A 225 -19.66 11.96 -0.62
CA VAL A 225 -20.54 12.73 -1.50
C VAL A 225 -19.69 13.25 -2.64
N VAL A 226 -19.91 12.74 -3.84
CA VAL A 226 -19.21 13.14 -5.05
C VAL A 226 -19.97 14.33 -5.64
N MET A 227 -19.29 15.47 -5.80
CA MET A 227 -19.88 16.63 -6.46
C MET A 227 -20.01 16.37 -7.98
N ARG A 228 -20.72 17.18 -8.77
CA ARG A 228 -20.87 16.98 -10.24
C ARG A 228 -20.07 17.95 -11.08
N ARG A 229 -20.13 19.25 -10.77
CA ARG A 229 -19.47 20.31 -11.56
C ARG A 229 -18.86 21.31 -10.60
N GLU A 230 -17.56 21.20 -10.39
CA GLU A 230 -16.84 22.10 -9.49
C GLU A 230 -15.54 22.55 -10.17
N LYS A 231 -15.26 23.85 -10.11
CA LYS A 231 -14.01 24.41 -10.61
C LYS A 231 -12.96 24.41 -9.51
N ILE A 232 -11.71 24.13 -9.90
CA ILE A 232 -10.58 24.29 -9.01
C ILE A 232 -10.47 25.75 -8.60
N ASP A 233 -10.46 25.98 -7.29
CA ASP A 233 -10.17 27.28 -6.70
C ASP A 233 -8.65 27.39 -6.48
N TRP A 234 -7.99 28.10 -7.40
CA TRP A 234 -6.53 28.26 -7.40
C TRP A 234 -6.10 29.33 -6.40
N GLN A 235 -5.54 28.90 -5.28
CA GLN A 235 -4.99 29.78 -4.27
C GLN A 235 -3.66 30.39 -4.73
N LYS A 236 -3.39 31.63 -4.31
CA LYS A 236 -2.15 32.34 -4.64
C LYS A 236 -1.38 32.68 -3.38
N GLY A 237 -0.05 32.59 -3.44
CA GLY A 237 0.85 33.00 -2.37
C GLY A 237 2.05 33.79 -2.89
N LYS A 238 2.61 34.68 -2.06
CA LYS A 238 3.82 35.47 -2.37
C LYS A 238 5.12 34.80 -1.91
N SER A 239 5.01 33.77 -1.08
CA SER A 239 6.11 32.92 -0.64
C SER A 239 5.55 31.57 -0.21
N LEU A 240 6.35 30.51 -0.32
CA LEU A 240 5.94 29.17 0.13
C LEU A 240 5.67 29.16 1.63
N ARG A 241 6.42 29.96 2.40
CA ARG A 241 6.27 30.08 3.85
C ARG A 241 4.95 30.72 4.26
N GLU A 242 4.55 31.81 3.61
CA GLU A 242 3.27 32.48 3.88
C GLU A 242 2.10 31.60 3.48
N TYR A 243 2.18 30.99 2.28
CA TYR A 243 1.16 30.05 1.79
C TYR A 243 0.96 28.90 2.78
N SER A 244 2.05 28.27 3.22
CA SER A 244 2.04 27.17 4.19
C SER A 244 1.39 27.55 5.52
N LYS A 245 1.67 28.75 6.04
CA LYS A 245 1.06 29.23 7.29
C LYS A 245 -0.45 29.45 7.15
N SER A 246 -0.89 30.02 6.03
CA SER A 246 -2.31 30.21 5.76
C SER A 246 -3.01 28.89 5.54
N GLU A 247 -2.35 27.94 4.91
CA GLU A 247 -2.89 26.62 4.60
C GLU A 247 -3.05 25.75 5.86
N ALA A 248 -2.10 25.80 6.79
CA ALA A 248 -2.20 25.15 8.10
C ALA A 248 -3.40 25.61 8.96
N GLN A 249 -3.91 26.82 8.73
CA GLN A 249 -5.11 27.34 9.42
C GLN A 249 -6.42 26.81 8.82
N ASN A 250 -6.37 26.26 7.61
CA ASN A 250 -7.54 25.75 6.91
C ASN A 250 -7.66 24.24 7.12
N SER A 251 -8.41 23.81 8.13
CA SER A 251 -8.62 22.39 8.37
C SER A 251 -9.31 21.69 7.19
N MET A 252 -8.89 20.45 6.89
CA MET A 252 -9.62 19.52 6.03
C MET A 252 -10.32 18.49 6.92
N ALA A 253 -11.63 18.62 7.03
CA ALA A 253 -12.48 17.79 7.90
C ALA A 253 -13.79 17.43 7.18
N THR A 254 -14.81 17.00 7.94
CA THR A 254 -16.16 16.77 7.41
C THR A 254 -16.67 18.00 6.65
N THR A 255 -17.45 17.76 5.59
CA THR A 255 -18.09 18.75 4.69
C THR A 255 -17.15 19.64 3.86
N THR A 256 -15.85 19.75 4.22
CA THR A 256 -14.87 20.60 3.52
C THR A 256 -14.27 19.94 2.28
N LYS A 257 -13.68 20.76 1.39
CA LYS A 257 -12.87 20.22 0.28
C LYS A 257 -11.65 19.50 0.82
N LEU A 258 -11.42 18.28 0.33
CA LEU A 258 -10.30 17.42 0.74
C LEU A 258 -9.09 17.53 -0.20
N THR A 259 -9.16 18.40 -1.21
CA THR A 259 -8.04 18.77 -2.09
C THR A 259 -8.02 20.28 -2.29
N ARG A 260 -6.82 20.87 -2.38
CA ARG A 260 -6.58 22.29 -2.67
C ARG A 260 -5.35 22.44 -3.58
N TYR A 261 -5.36 23.53 -4.34
CA TYR A 261 -4.40 23.77 -5.41
C TYR A 261 -3.90 25.20 -5.31
N GLY A 262 -2.58 25.36 -5.24
CA GLY A 262 -1.90 26.63 -5.09
C GLY A 262 -0.91 26.90 -6.21
N ILE A 263 -0.81 28.16 -6.65
CA ILE A 263 0.31 28.68 -7.41
C ILE A 263 0.97 29.78 -6.59
N VAL A 264 2.22 29.56 -6.19
CA VAL A 264 3.01 30.50 -5.39
C VAL A 264 4.10 31.10 -6.26
N GLU A 265 4.26 32.41 -6.19
CA GLU A 265 5.32 33.14 -6.90
C GLU A 265 6.28 33.74 -5.86
N GLU A 266 7.54 33.32 -5.88
CA GLU A 266 8.59 33.74 -4.93
C GLU A 266 9.90 33.91 -5.72
N ASP A 267 10.55 35.07 -5.59
CA ASP A 267 11.83 35.39 -6.23
C ASP A 267 11.92 35.06 -7.74
N TYR A 268 10.87 35.38 -8.50
CA TYR A 268 10.71 35.09 -9.93
C TYR A 268 10.58 33.60 -10.30
N GLU A 269 10.53 32.72 -9.30
CA GLU A 269 10.18 31.31 -9.48
C GLU A 269 8.69 31.09 -9.20
N ARG A 270 8.16 30.02 -9.82
CA ARG A 270 6.76 29.60 -9.67
C ARG A 270 6.74 28.22 -9.04
N TYR A 271 5.81 28.03 -8.11
CA TYR A 271 5.64 26.78 -7.40
C TYR A 271 4.18 26.34 -7.50
N PHE A 272 3.99 25.06 -7.80
CA PHE A 272 2.70 24.40 -7.69
C PHE A 272 2.62 23.71 -6.32
N VAL A 273 1.53 23.93 -5.59
CA VAL A 273 1.29 23.30 -4.30
C VAL A 273 -0.01 22.50 -4.38
N PHE A 274 0.07 21.19 -4.21
CA PHE A 274 -1.08 20.31 -4.08
C PHE A 274 -1.23 19.89 -2.62
N THR A 275 -2.34 20.28 -2.00
CA THR A 275 -2.69 19.80 -0.66
C THR A 275 -3.82 18.79 -0.80
N ALA A 276 -3.69 17.64 -0.15
CA ALA A 276 -4.76 16.67 -0.07
C ALA A 276 -4.83 15.99 1.31
N HIS A 277 -6.03 15.56 1.68
CA HIS A 277 -6.25 14.70 2.85
C HIS A 277 -6.13 13.22 2.45
N HIS A 278 -5.48 12.37 3.25
CA HIS A 278 -5.33 10.91 3.01
C HIS A 278 -6.65 10.13 2.90
N ALA A 279 -7.78 10.80 3.08
CA ALA A 279 -9.10 10.21 2.87
C ALA A 279 -9.49 10.20 1.38
N VAL A 280 -8.71 10.82 0.50
CA VAL A 280 -8.95 10.86 -0.96
C VAL A 280 -7.75 10.41 -1.80
N TYR A 281 -6.63 10.04 -1.17
CA TYR A 281 -5.46 9.51 -1.87
C TYR A 281 -4.64 8.58 -0.97
N ASP A 282 -3.82 7.76 -1.60
CA ASP A 282 -2.69 7.01 -1.03
C ASP A 282 -1.44 7.16 -1.91
N GLY A 283 -0.29 6.66 -1.46
CA GLY A 283 0.99 6.78 -2.19
C GLY A 283 0.92 6.26 -3.63
N TRP A 284 0.23 5.14 -3.85
CA TRP A 284 0.03 4.57 -5.18
C TRP A 284 -0.81 5.48 -6.09
N SER A 285 -1.92 6.00 -5.57
CA SER A 285 -2.82 6.86 -6.33
C SER A 285 -2.18 8.20 -6.74
N VAL A 286 -1.23 8.71 -5.96
CA VAL A 286 -0.51 9.96 -6.28
C VAL A 286 0.43 9.75 -7.47
N ALA A 287 1.12 8.61 -7.53
CA ALA A 287 1.95 8.27 -8.68
C ALA A 287 1.11 8.11 -9.97
N LEU A 288 -0.09 7.52 -9.85
CA LEU A 288 -1.03 7.44 -10.96
C LEU A 288 -1.55 8.82 -11.38
N LEU A 289 -1.84 9.70 -10.42
CA LEU A 289 -2.29 11.07 -10.66
C LEU A 289 -1.24 11.87 -11.46
N ALA A 290 0.03 11.79 -11.04
CA ALA A 290 1.14 12.44 -11.75
C ALA A 290 1.27 11.95 -13.20
N LYS A 291 1.17 10.64 -13.42
CA LYS A 291 1.15 10.04 -14.78
C LYS A 291 -0.02 10.56 -15.61
N GLN A 292 -1.22 10.68 -15.02
CA GLN A 292 -2.38 11.18 -15.74
C GLN A 292 -2.23 12.65 -16.12
N VAL A 293 -1.73 13.49 -15.21
CA VAL A 293 -1.43 14.91 -15.50
C VAL A 293 -0.44 15.01 -16.66
N GLU A 294 0.62 14.20 -16.65
CA GLU A 294 1.61 14.19 -17.72
C GLU A 294 1.03 13.79 -19.08
N GLN A 295 0.25 12.71 -19.12
CA GLN A 295 -0.39 12.22 -20.35
C GLN A 295 -1.36 13.25 -20.93
N LEU A 296 -2.18 13.87 -20.09
CA LEU A 296 -3.09 14.93 -20.53
C LEU A 296 -2.34 16.16 -21.02
N TYR A 297 -1.29 16.59 -20.31
CA TYR A 297 -0.52 17.77 -20.69
C TYR A 297 0.21 17.59 -22.02
N LYS A 298 0.84 16.42 -22.25
CA LYS A 298 1.65 16.13 -23.45
C LYS A 298 0.83 15.66 -24.65
N HIS A 299 -0.26 14.93 -24.42
CA HIS A 299 -0.97 14.19 -25.47
C HIS A 299 -2.47 14.47 -25.53
N GLY A 300 -3.06 15.14 -24.53
CA GLY A 300 -4.50 15.40 -24.47
C GLY A 300 -5.34 14.13 -24.28
N VAL A 301 -4.76 13.05 -23.76
CA VAL A 301 -5.44 11.77 -23.54
C VAL A 301 -5.55 11.50 -22.05
N ALA A 302 -6.77 11.26 -21.56
CA ALA A 302 -7.01 10.68 -20.25
C ALA A 302 -7.32 9.18 -20.39
N PRO A 303 -6.60 8.28 -19.69
CA PRO A 303 -7.05 6.91 -19.55
C PRO A 303 -8.39 6.87 -18.81
N ASN A 304 -9.28 5.97 -19.23
CA ASN A 304 -10.48 5.65 -18.46
C ASN A 304 -10.07 4.72 -17.31
N LEU A 305 -10.29 5.16 -16.07
CA LEU A 305 -9.81 4.45 -14.88
C LEU A 305 -10.99 3.93 -14.06
N ALA A 306 -10.78 2.81 -13.38
CA ALA A 306 -11.76 2.25 -12.46
C ALA A 306 -12.11 3.28 -11.37
N THR A 307 -13.40 3.53 -11.18
CA THR A 307 -13.91 4.48 -10.18
C THR A 307 -14.02 3.84 -8.80
N PHE A 308 -13.80 4.63 -7.75
CA PHE A 308 -13.75 4.14 -6.37
C PHE A 308 -15.04 3.45 -5.90
N ASN A 309 -16.20 3.81 -6.47
CA ASN A 309 -17.47 3.15 -6.16
C ASN A 309 -17.47 1.64 -6.47
N HIS A 310 -16.63 1.14 -7.39
CA HIS A 310 -16.47 -0.31 -7.60
C HIS A 310 -15.82 -0.99 -6.41
N PHE A 311 -14.83 -0.35 -5.80
CA PHE A 311 -14.23 -0.84 -4.56
C PHE A 311 -15.23 -0.81 -3.41
N ILE A 312 -15.98 0.29 -3.26
CA ILE A 312 -17.03 0.40 -2.23
C ILE A 312 -18.14 -0.65 -2.45
N SER A 313 -18.52 -0.93 -3.70
CA SER A 313 -19.48 -2.00 -4.03
C SER A 313 -18.95 -3.37 -3.63
N TYR A 314 -17.67 -3.66 -3.89
CA TYR A 314 -17.03 -4.89 -3.43
C TYR A 314 -17.08 -4.99 -1.90
N LEU A 315 -16.68 -3.93 -1.18
CA LEU A 315 -16.74 -3.92 0.29
C LEU A 315 -18.16 -4.11 0.83
N SER A 316 -19.16 -3.50 0.18
CA SER A 316 -20.57 -3.64 0.55
C SER A 316 -21.12 -5.06 0.30
N SER A 317 -20.45 -5.84 -0.56
CA SER A 317 -20.83 -7.23 -0.85
C SER A 317 -20.20 -8.25 0.10
N LEU A 318 -19.20 -7.84 0.89
CA LEU A 318 -18.52 -8.74 1.83
C LEU A 318 -19.43 -9.08 3.02
N GLU A 319 -19.45 -10.36 3.38
CA GLU A 319 -20.14 -10.83 4.57
C GLU A 319 -19.30 -10.51 5.81
N ASN A 320 -19.83 -9.62 6.67
CA ASN A 320 -19.15 -9.21 7.90
C ASN A 320 -18.82 -10.40 8.82
N GLN A 321 -19.69 -11.41 8.90
CA GLN A 321 -19.49 -12.55 9.80
C GLN A 321 -18.19 -13.32 9.51
N VAL A 322 -17.83 -13.53 8.24
CA VAL A 322 -16.59 -14.23 7.87
C VAL A 322 -15.37 -13.42 8.32
N SER A 323 -15.42 -12.10 8.15
CA SER A 323 -14.36 -11.21 8.63
C SER A 323 -14.28 -11.16 10.16
N GLU A 324 -15.42 -11.19 10.85
CA GLU A 324 -15.46 -11.28 12.31
C GLU A 324 -14.78 -12.56 12.81
N GLU A 325 -15.10 -13.71 12.22
CA GLU A 325 -14.50 -15.00 12.57
C GLU A 325 -12.99 -15.00 12.33
N TYR A 326 -12.54 -14.42 11.22
CA TYR A 326 -11.10 -14.25 10.94
C TYR A 326 -10.42 -13.40 12.03
N TRP A 327 -10.92 -12.21 12.33
CA TRP A 327 -10.28 -11.30 13.29
C TRP A 327 -10.32 -11.84 14.73
N LEU A 328 -11.39 -12.56 15.12
CA LEU A 328 -11.45 -13.26 16.40
C LEU A 328 -10.41 -14.39 16.49
N ARG A 329 -10.14 -15.09 15.39
CA ARG A 329 -9.07 -16.11 15.36
C ARG A 329 -7.69 -15.47 15.49
N GLN A 330 -7.45 -14.35 14.82
CA GLN A 330 -6.16 -13.67 14.85
C GLN A 330 -5.87 -12.99 16.20
N LEU A 331 -6.86 -12.37 16.83
CA LEU A 331 -6.64 -11.47 17.98
C LEU A 331 -7.36 -11.92 19.26
N GLY A 332 -8.37 -12.79 19.16
CA GLY A 332 -9.19 -13.24 20.29
C GLY A 332 -8.58 -14.37 21.13
N GLY A 333 -7.25 -14.52 21.10
CA GLY A 333 -6.50 -15.44 21.94
C GLY A 333 -6.62 -15.13 23.45
N PRO A 334 -6.16 -16.04 24.33
CA PRO A 334 -6.32 -15.90 25.79
C PRO A 334 -5.43 -14.81 26.41
N SER A 335 -4.33 -14.47 25.77
CA SER A 335 -3.38 -13.42 26.18
C SER A 335 -3.47 -12.21 25.26
N VAL A 336 -3.19 -11.03 25.83
CA VAL A 336 -2.96 -9.80 25.08
C VAL A 336 -1.51 -9.83 24.55
N PRO A 337 -1.30 -9.71 23.22
CA PRO A 337 0.04 -9.62 22.65
C PRO A 337 0.77 -8.35 23.11
N SER A 338 2.10 -8.43 23.24
CA SER A 338 2.92 -7.28 23.58
C SER A 338 3.15 -6.37 22.36
N SER A 339 3.22 -5.06 22.57
CA SER A 339 3.62 -4.10 21.53
C SER A 339 4.85 -3.33 21.99
N PHE A 340 5.87 -3.29 21.13
CA PHE A 340 7.02 -2.40 21.28
C PHE A 340 6.70 -1.01 20.68
N PRO A 341 7.25 0.11 21.20
CA PRO A 341 7.83 0.24 22.54
C PRO A 341 6.76 0.25 23.64
N VAL A 342 7.18 -0.08 24.87
CA VAL A 342 6.34 0.05 26.05
C VAL A 342 6.30 1.52 26.47
N LEU A 343 5.09 2.08 26.60
CA LEU A 343 4.89 3.45 27.06
C LEU A 343 5.04 3.54 28.58
N ALA A 344 5.54 4.68 29.08
CA ALA A 344 5.69 4.91 30.52
C ALA A 344 4.35 4.91 31.28
N SER A 345 3.27 5.34 30.62
CA SER A 345 1.90 5.27 31.14
C SER A 345 0.88 5.23 30.01
N ALA A 346 -0.35 4.79 30.32
CA ALA A 346 -1.47 4.84 29.37
C ALA A 346 -1.90 6.27 29.00
N SER A 347 -1.52 7.27 29.80
CA SER A 347 -1.80 8.69 29.58
C SER A 347 -0.66 9.43 28.85
N TYR A 348 0.42 8.73 28.50
CA TYR A 348 1.55 9.33 27.82
C TYR A 348 1.12 9.88 26.45
N GLN A 349 1.45 11.15 26.19
CA GLN A 349 1.21 11.77 24.89
C GLN A 349 2.42 11.54 24.01
N ILE A 350 2.20 10.78 22.94
CA ILE A 350 3.23 10.47 21.95
C ILE A 350 3.64 11.75 21.23
N ASN A 351 4.95 11.94 21.08
CA ASN A 351 5.54 13.06 20.37
C ASN A 351 6.66 12.56 19.42
N ALA A 352 6.27 11.81 18.40
CA ALA A 352 7.18 11.20 17.43
C ALA A 352 7.67 12.22 16.38
N THR A 353 8.51 13.17 16.80
CA THR A 353 9.01 14.27 15.94
C THR A 353 10.38 14.01 15.33
N ARG A 354 11.11 12.97 15.75
CA ARG A 354 12.42 12.65 15.19
C ARG A 354 12.28 11.73 13.99
N LYS A 355 12.90 12.13 12.88
CA LYS A 355 13.09 11.31 11.69
C LYS A 355 14.55 10.95 11.52
N ALA A 356 14.82 9.69 11.21
CA ALA A 356 16.12 9.21 10.79
C ALA A 356 15.98 8.29 9.57
N GLU A 357 16.97 8.34 8.69
CA GLU A 357 16.99 7.59 7.44
C GLU A 357 18.21 6.67 7.41
N TYR A 358 18.00 5.42 7.02
CA TYR A 358 19.00 4.37 7.00
C TYR A 358 18.94 3.63 5.67
N ARG A 359 20.09 3.19 5.16
CA ARG A 359 20.15 2.26 4.03
C ARG A 359 20.67 0.93 4.52
N ILE A 360 19.90 -0.13 4.28
CA ILE A 360 20.27 -1.48 4.63
C ILE A 360 20.23 -2.35 3.37
N SER A 361 21.11 -3.33 3.32
CA SER A 361 21.23 -4.27 2.21
C SER A 361 21.07 -5.69 2.73
N ILE A 362 20.22 -6.47 2.06
CA ILE A 362 19.99 -7.88 2.35
C ILE A 362 20.74 -8.73 1.30
N PRO A 363 21.71 -9.57 1.71
CA PRO A 363 22.59 -10.29 0.78
C PRO A 363 21.84 -11.19 -0.20
N LYS A 364 22.23 -11.13 -1.48
CA LYS A 364 21.68 -11.97 -2.55
C LYS A 364 22.05 -13.46 -2.44
N GLU A 365 23.07 -13.82 -1.67
CA GLU A 365 23.70 -15.15 -1.69
C GLU A 365 22.91 -16.23 -0.93
N GLY A 366 21.84 -15.88 -0.22
CA GLY A 366 21.02 -16.77 0.61
C GLY A 366 19.58 -17.01 0.14
N ARG A 367 19.14 -16.39 -0.98
CA ARG A 367 17.73 -16.14 -1.33
C ARG A 367 16.72 -17.11 -0.73
N SER A 368 16.11 -16.64 0.35
CA SER A 368 14.79 -17.05 0.80
C SER A 368 13.84 -17.12 -0.40
N THR A 369 13.06 -18.19 -0.47
CA THR A 369 11.97 -18.36 -1.44
C THR A 369 10.81 -17.40 -1.17
N PHE A 370 10.84 -16.70 -0.03
CA PHE A 370 9.81 -15.77 0.40
C PHE A 370 10.08 -14.33 -0.07
N MET A 371 9.00 -13.57 -0.24
CA MET A 371 9.10 -12.16 -0.62
C MET A 371 9.87 -11.33 0.41
N PRO A 372 10.61 -10.28 -0.01
CA PRO A 372 11.30 -9.37 0.91
C PRO A 372 10.39 -8.79 1.99
N SER A 373 9.13 -8.49 1.67
CA SER A 373 8.16 -7.98 2.65
C SER A 373 7.87 -8.96 3.79
N ILE A 374 7.88 -10.27 3.52
CA ILE A 374 7.68 -11.30 4.55
C ILE A 374 8.92 -11.39 5.43
N VAL A 375 10.11 -11.39 4.83
CA VAL A 375 11.39 -11.40 5.56
C VAL A 375 11.53 -10.17 6.47
N LEU A 376 11.21 -8.97 5.96
CA LEU A 376 11.25 -7.74 6.75
C LEU A 376 10.24 -7.74 7.90
N ARG A 377 9.00 -8.20 7.67
CA ARG A 377 7.99 -8.33 8.73
C ARG A 377 8.42 -9.36 9.79
N ALA A 378 8.99 -10.47 9.37
CA ALA A 378 9.52 -11.51 10.26
C ALA A 378 10.67 -10.96 11.13
N ALA A 379 11.62 -10.25 10.51
CA ALA A 379 12.72 -9.61 11.23
C ALA A 379 12.21 -8.60 12.27
N TRP A 380 11.22 -7.78 11.89
CA TRP A 380 10.62 -6.82 12.80
C TRP A 380 9.86 -7.48 13.95
N ALA A 381 9.13 -8.56 13.68
CA ALA A 381 8.43 -9.34 14.70
C ALA A 381 9.40 -9.94 15.71
N MET A 382 10.49 -10.56 15.24
CA MET A 382 11.54 -11.12 16.10
C MET A 382 12.20 -10.05 16.95
N LEU A 383 12.48 -8.87 16.39
CA LEU A 383 13.10 -7.79 17.14
C LEU A 383 12.14 -7.19 18.17
N SER A 384 10.89 -6.98 17.79
CA SER A 384 9.82 -6.55 18.70
C SER A 384 9.69 -7.50 19.88
N ALA A 385 9.68 -8.81 19.62
CA ALA A 385 9.60 -9.85 20.65
C ALA A 385 10.77 -9.81 21.63
N ARG A 386 12.00 -9.56 21.14
CA ARG A 386 13.17 -9.39 22.00
C ARG A 386 13.08 -8.15 22.87
N TYR A 387 12.65 -7.01 22.33
CA TYR A 387 12.54 -5.78 23.11
C TYR A 387 11.33 -5.72 24.04
N SER A 388 10.29 -6.51 23.77
CA SER A 388 9.13 -6.64 24.66
C SER A 388 9.19 -7.85 25.59
N GLU A 389 10.28 -8.63 25.55
CA GLU A 389 10.46 -9.89 26.31
C GLU A 389 9.25 -10.84 26.20
N SER A 390 8.66 -10.92 25.00
CA SER A 390 7.45 -11.72 24.74
C SER A 390 7.56 -12.38 23.37
N ASP A 391 7.23 -13.66 23.28
CA ASP A 391 7.15 -14.37 22.00
C ASP A 391 5.81 -14.10 21.28
N ASP A 392 4.85 -13.43 21.91
CA ASP A 392 3.54 -13.05 21.35
C ASP A 392 3.48 -11.53 21.22
N VAL A 393 3.55 -11.04 19.98
CA VAL A 393 3.70 -9.61 19.66
C VAL A 393 2.66 -9.13 18.66
N VAL A 394 2.34 -7.84 18.73
CA VAL A 394 1.48 -7.15 17.77
C VAL A 394 2.10 -5.83 17.32
N PHE A 395 1.96 -5.53 16.04
CA PHE A 395 2.26 -4.22 15.46
C PHE A 395 1.26 -3.88 14.36
N GLY A 396 1.13 -2.59 14.04
CA GLY A 396 0.33 -2.16 12.91
C GLY A 396 1.07 -2.40 11.61
N VAL A 397 0.38 -2.91 10.60
CA VAL A 397 0.91 -2.94 9.23
C VAL A 397 0.02 -2.13 8.32
N THR A 398 0.64 -1.34 7.45
CA THR A 398 -0.04 -0.64 6.37
C THR A 398 -0.01 -1.52 5.12
N LEU A 399 -1.18 -1.73 4.51
CA LEU A 399 -1.38 -2.54 3.31
C LEU A 399 -2.00 -1.67 2.22
N SER A 400 -1.67 -1.93 0.95
CA SER A 400 -2.18 -1.14 -0.18
C SER A 400 -3.69 -1.28 -0.40
N GLY A 401 -4.30 -2.39 0.04
CA GLY A 401 -5.69 -2.73 -0.25
C GLY A 401 -5.95 -3.19 -1.69
N ARG A 402 -4.93 -3.18 -2.56
CA ARG A 402 -5.05 -3.45 -4.00
C ARG A 402 -5.00 -4.94 -4.36
N ASN A 403 -5.00 -5.80 -3.34
CA ASN A 403 -5.09 -7.25 -3.51
C ASN A 403 -6.54 -7.74 -3.66
N ALA A 404 -7.53 -6.88 -3.39
CA ALA A 404 -8.93 -7.20 -3.56
C ALA A 404 -9.25 -7.51 -5.03
N PRO A 405 -10.16 -8.47 -5.30
CA PRO A 405 -10.51 -8.90 -6.65
C PRO A 405 -11.46 -7.91 -7.34
N VAL A 406 -11.06 -6.64 -7.41
CA VAL A 406 -11.82 -5.57 -8.08
C VAL A 406 -11.16 -5.27 -9.43
N PRO A 407 -11.92 -5.34 -10.55
CA PRO A 407 -11.40 -4.99 -11.86
C PRO A 407 -10.78 -3.59 -11.89
N GLY A 408 -9.57 -3.47 -12.45
CA GLY A 408 -8.85 -2.20 -12.54
C GLY A 408 -8.36 -1.61 -11.21
N ILE A 409 -8.36 -2.37 -10.10
CA ILE A 409 -7.93 -1.86 -8.78
C ILE A 409 -6.48 -1.34 -8.76
N SER A 410 -5.58 -1.91 -9.57
CA SER A 410 -4.20 -1.44 -9.69
C SER A 410 -4.08 -0.07 -10.37
N GLU A 411 -5.10 0.34 -11.11
CA GLU A 411 -5.15 1.61 -11.86
C GLU A 411 -6.13 2.61 -11.22
N MET A 412 -6.80 2.20 -10.14
CA MET A 412 -7.76 3.03 -9.42
C MET A 412 -7.04 4.13 -8.64
N MET A 413 -7.30 5.39 -9.00
CA MET A 413 -6.82 6.54 -8.24
C MET A 413 -7.76 6.82 -7.08
N ALA A 414 -7.58 6.09 -5.99
CA ALA A 414 -8.36 6.21 -4.77
C ALA A 414 -7.61 5.61 -3.58
N PRO A 415 -7.95 5.99 -2.33
CA PRO A 415 -7.31 5.48 -1.13
C PRO A 415 -7.84 4.08 -0.81
N THR A 416 -7.16 3.06 -1.33
CA THR A 416 -7.44 1.66 -0.98
C THR A 416 -6.62 1.20 0.21
N ILE A 417 -5.60 2.00 0.60
CA ILE A 417 -4.74 1.75 1.76
C ILE A 417 -5.57 1.42 3.02
N THR A 418 -5.03 0.55 3.88
CA THR A 418 -5.61 0.20 5.18
C THR A 418 -4.51 -0.09 6.20
N THR A 419 -4.83 0.04 7.48
CA THR A 419 -3.95 -0.33 8.58
C THR A 419 -4.60 -1.41 9.41
N VAL A 420 -3.89 -2.52 9.61
CA VAL A 420 -4.39 -3.68 10.35
C VAL A 420 -3.41 -4.12 11.43
N PRO A 421 -3.89 -4.68 12.56
CA PRO A 421 -3.02 -5.31 13.55
C PRO A 421 -2.49 -6.64 13.01
N MET A 422 -1.17 -6.79 13.01
CA MET A 422 -0.48 -8.05 12.70
C MET A 422 0.04 -8.65 14.01
N ARG A 423 -0.67 -9.67 14.52
CA ARG A 423 -0.24 -10.46 15.68
C ARG A 423 0.60 -11.64 15.20
N ILE A 424 1.76 -11.84 15.81
CA ILE A 424 2.70 -12.91 15.49
C ILE A 424 3.12 -13.59 16.79
N VAL A 425 2.97 -14.92 16.82
CA VAL A 425 3.46 -15.77 17.92
C VAL A 425 4.68 -16.53 17.42
N ILE A 426 5.83 -16.30 18.05
CA ILE A 426 7.12 -16.88 17.67
C ILE A 426 7.28 -18.23 18.40
N ASP A 427 7.06 -19.32 17.67
CA ASP A 427 7.38 -20.66 18.16
C ASP A 427 8.87 -20.95 17.94
N LYS A 428 9.63 -20.99 19.05
CA LYS A 428 11.07 -21.28 19.05
C LYS A 428 11.42 -22.71 18.62
N SER A 429 10.45 -23.61 18.55
CA SER A 429 10.63 -24.98 18.04
C SER A 429 10.42 -25.10 16.53
N SER A 430 9.81 -24.09 15.91
CA SER A 430 9.54 -24.04 14.48
C SER A 430 10.81 -23.75 13.67
N SER A 431 10.88 -24.26 12.44
CA SER A 431 11.95 -23.90 11.52
C SER A 431 11.75 -22.47 10.99
N VAL A 432 12.83 -21.83 10.53
CA VAL A 432 12.75 -20.50 9.89
C VAL A 432 11.81 -20.53 8.68
N ASN A 433 11.87 -21.62 7.89
CA ASN A 433 11.02 -21.79 6.72
C ASN A 433 9.53 -21.86 7.09
N ASP A 434 9.19 -22.65 8.11
CA ASP A 434 7.80 -22.78 8.58
C ASP A 434 7.28 -21.47 9.18
N PHE A 435 8.15 -20.72 9.88
CA PHE A 435 7.80 -19.40 10.39
C PHE A 435 7.50 -18.40 9.27
N LEU A 436 8.37 -18.30 8.26
CA LEU A 436 8.15 -17.42 7.10
C LEU A 436 6.92 -17.84 6.29
N GLN A 437 6.70 -19.15 6.11
CA GLN A 437 5.50 -19.68 5.47
C GLN A 437 4.24 -19.28 6.23
N SER A 438 4.23 -19.39 7.56
CA SER A 438 3.07 -19.01 8.36
C SER A 438 2.71 -17.51 8.21
N LEU A 439 3.71 -16.63 8.05
CA LEU A 439 3.50 -15.21 7.83
C LEU A 439 2.98 -14.91 6.41
N GLN A 440 3.44 -15.67 5.43
CA GLN A 440 2.91 -15.59 4.06
C GLN A 440 1.45 -16.05 4.03
N ASP A 441 1.15 -17.21 4.62
CA ASP A 441 -0.20 -17.76 4.71
C ASP A 441 -1.15 -16.80 5.43
N GLN A 442 -0.71 -16.21 6.55
CA GLN A 442 -1.45 -15.18 7.27
C GLN A 442 -1.72 -13.96 6.38
N SER A 443 -0.71 -13.50 5.61
CA SER A 443 -0.85 -12.35 4.71
C SER A 443 -1.87 -12.61 3.60
N VAL A 444 -1.89 -13.82 3.02
CA VAL A 444 -2.84 -14.21 1.96
C VAL A 444 -4.25 -14.37 2.53
N ALA A 445 -4.40 -15.05 3.67
CA ALA A 445 -5.68 -15.25 4.32
C ALA A 445 -6.34 -13.93 4.78
N MET A 446 -5.54 -12.89 5.01
CA MET A 446 -6.02 -11.57 5.45
C MET A 446 -6.64 -10.73 4.33
N ILE A 447 -6.29 -10.95 3.06
CA ILE A 447 -6.71 -10.14 1.91
C ILE A 447 -8.22 -9.81 1.92
N PRO A 448 -9.15 -10.78 2.04
CA PRO A 448 -10.59 -10.47 2.03
C PRO A 448 -11.09 -9.73 3.28
N HIS A 449 -10.26 -9.59 4.33
CA HIS A 449 -10.63 -9.07 5.64
C HIS A 449 -9.92 -7.76 6.00
N GLU A 450 -8.94 -7.32 5.19
CA GLU A 450 -8.06 -6.18 5.49
C GLU A 450 -8.81 -4.84 5.59
N GLN A 451 -9.99 -4.75 4.96
CA GLN A 451 -10.84 -3.56 4.95
C GLN A 451 -11.91 -3.55 6.05
N PHE A 452 -11.90 -4.54 6.97
CA PHE A 452 -12.86 -4.58 8.09
C PHE A 452 -12.71 -3.37 9.01
N GLY A 453 -11.49 -2.86 9.18
CA GLY A 453 -11.19 -1.60 9.88
C GLY A 453 -10.93 -1.74 11.38
N LEU A 454 -9.92 -1.03 11.87
CA LEU A 454 -9.43 -1.13 13.25
C LEU A 454 -10.51 -0.84 14.31
N GLN A 455 -11.38 0.12 14.06
CA GLN A 455 -12.48 0.45 14.99
C GLN A 455 -13.48 -0.72 15.12
N ASN A 456 -13.78 -1.40 14.01
CA ASN A 456 -14.65 -2.57 13.99
C ASN A 456 -13.98 -3.77 14.68
N ILE A 457 -12.67 -3.98 14.46
CA ILE A 457 -11.89 -5.01 15.16
C ILE A 457 -11.96 -4.81 16.69
N ARG A 458 -11.71 -3.58 17.17
CA ARG A 458 -11.78 -3.26 18.60
C ARG A 458 -13.17 -3.50 19.19
N ARG A 459 -14.22 -3.04 18.49
CA ARG A 459 -15.61 -3.25 18.90
C ARG A 459 -15.94 -4.75 18.95
N LEU A 460 -15.54 -5.51 17.94
CA LEU A 460 -15.74 -6.96 17.87
C LEU A 460 -15.11 -7.68 19.06
N LEU A 461 -13.85 -7.37 19.40
CA LEU A 461 -13.17 -7.96 20.56
C LEU A 461 -13.94 -7.68 21.85
N HIS A 462 -14.35 -6.42 22.06
CA HIS A 462 -15.18 -6.04 23.20
C HIS A 462 -16.50 -6.83 23.26
N ASP A 463 -17.26 -6.85 22.17
CA ASP A 463 -18.59 -7.48 22.10
C ASP A 463 -18.53 -9.01 22.33
N LYS A 464 -17.43 -9.65 21.91
CA LYS A 464 -17.18 -11.08 22.11
C LYS A 464 -16.43 -11.40 23.41
N ARG A 465 -16.33 -10.43 24.33
CA ARG A 465 -15.66 -10.58 25.64
C ARG A 465 -14.21 -11.04 25.51
N ARG A 466 -13.48 -10.41 24.59
CA ARG A 466 -12.02 -10.47 24.45
C ARG A 466 -11.44 -9.11 24.80
N ASP A 467 -10.15 -9.07 25.12
CA ASP A 467 -9.49 -7.83 25.48
C ASP A 467 -9.20 -6.98 24.22
N PRO A 468 -9.81 -5.79 24.07
CA PRO A 468 -9.58 -4.91 22.93
C PRO A 468 -8.12 -4.44 22.80
N ALA A 469 -7.34 -4.51 23.89
CA ALA A 469 -5.92 -4.17 23.89
C ALA A 469 -5.10 -5.06 22.94
N ALA A 470 -5.63 -6.22 22.52
CA ALA A 470 -5.00 -7.05 21.50
C ALA A 470 -4.87 -6.38 20.12
N ALA A 471 -5.65 -5.32 19.86
CA ALA A 471 -5.53 -4.49 18.66
C ALA A 471 -4.81 -3.15 18.94
N ASP A 472 -4.27 -2.94 20.15
CA ASP A 472 -3.62 -1.69 20.56
C ASP A 472 -2.09 -1.75 20.38
N PHE A 473 -1.66 -1.69 19.13
CA PHE A 473 -0.25 -1.54 18.79
C PHE A 473 0.23 -0.09 18.95
N LYS A 474 1.52 0.07 19.28
CA LYS A 474 2.22 1.35 19.51
C LYS A 474 3.23 1.68 18.42
N ASN A 475 3.52 0.71 17.56
CA ASN A 475 4.37 0.89 16.40
C ASN A 475 3.64 0.53 15.09
N LEU A 476 4.04 1.23 14.03
CA LEU A 476 3.58 1.01 12.66
C LEU A 476 4.75 0.51 11.81
N PHE A 477 4.54 -0.55 11.06
CA PHE A 477 5.52 -1.12 10.14
C PHE A 477 4.97 -1.11 8.71
N VAL A 478 5.60 -0.33 7.86
CA VAL A 478 5.22 -0.14 6.46
C VAL A 478 6.29 -0.76 5.59
N VAL A 479 5.90 -1.59 4.63
CA VAL A 479 6.79 -2.06 3.58
C VAL A 479 6.14 -1.68 2.25
N GLN A 480 6.83 -0.86 1.48
CA GLN A 480 6.37 -0.44 0.17
C GLN A 480 7.52 -0.43 -0.85
N PRO A 481 7.25 -0.71 -2.13
CA PRO A 481 8.21 -0.52 -3.21
C PRO A 481 8.66 0.94 -3.32
N ALA A 482 9.94 1.16 -3.61
CA ALA A 482 10.52 2.51 -3.69
C ALA A 482 9.91 3.35 -4.83
N GLU A 483 9.45 2.71 -5.91
CA GLU A 483 8.73 3.36 -7.01
C GLU A 483 7.42 4.02 -6.56
N GLU A 484 6.88 3.62 -5.40
CA GLU A 484 5.59 4.09 -4.87
C GLU A 484 5.74 5.16 -3.78
N SER A 485 6.95 5.40 -3.27
CA SER A 485 7.13 6.20 -2.05
C SER A 485 7.03 7.72 -2.24
N GLY A 486 6.60 8.19 -3.41
CA GLY A 486 6.33 9.61 -3.69
C GLY A 486 7.55 10.55 -3.70
N GLU A 487 8.74 10.09 -3.30
CA GLU A 487 9.94 10.93 -3.17
C GLU A 487 10.50 11.43 -4.51
N GLN A 488 10.13 10.77 -5.62
CA GLN A 488 10.42 11.23 -6.97
C GLN A 488 9.15 11.15 -7.83
N ILE A 489 8.14 11.93 -7.45
CA ILE A 489 7.04 12.24 -8.37
C ILE A 489 7.62 13.15 -9.46
N ASP A 490 8.28 12.55 -10.46
CA ASP A 490 8.77 13.25 -11.64
C ASP A 490 7.69 13.23 -12.72
N PHE A 491 7.16 14.40 -13.03
CA PHE A 491 6.26 14.61 -14.15
C PHE A 491 6.42 16.03 -14.66
N LEU A 492 6.42 16.19 -15.99
CA LEU A 492 6.49 17.50 -16.64
C LEU A 492 7.72 18.36 -16.25
N GLY A 493 8.79 17.74 -15.73
CA GLY A 493 9.98 18.45 -15.26
C GLY A 493 9.76 19.28 -14.00
N LEU A 494 8.68 19.00 -13.24
CA LEU A 494 8.44 19.57 -11.94
C LEU A 494 9.44 19.02 -10.93
N GLU A 495 10.12 19.90 -10.21
CA GLU A 495 11.06 19.48 -9.16
C GLU A 495 10.34 19.46 -7.82
N ALA A 496 10.18 18.27 -7.25
CA ALA A 496 9.60 18.11 -5.93
C ALA A 496 10.50 18.76 -4.86
N LEU A 497 9.92 19.60 -4.03
CA LEU A 497 10.60 20.13 -2.85
C LEU A 497 10.47 19.15 -1.69
N PRO A 498 11.44 19.14 -0.75
CA PRO A 498 11.33 18.35 0.47
C PRO A 498 10.01 18.64 1.18
N GLN A 499 9.23 17.59 1.40
CA GLN A 499 7.94 17.67 2.07
C GLN A 499 8.14 17.98 3.56
N GLU A 500 7.39 18.94 4.11
CA GLU A 500 7.23 19.05 5.56
C GLU A 500 6.46 17.81 6.02
N LEU A 501 7.01 17.11 7.02
CA LEU A 501 6.61 15.76 7.40
C LEU A 501 5.11 15.62 7.59
N GLU A 502 4.56 14.51 7.09
CA GLU A 502 3.23 14.07 7.51
C GLU A 502 3.29 13.70 9.00
N ASP A 503 2.41 14.32 9.78
CA ASP A 503 2.27 14.06 11.20
C ASP A 503 1.79 12.61 11.42
N THR A 504 2.70 11.63 11.50
CA THR A 504 2.40 10.29 12.07
C THR A 504 2.29 10.36 13.59
N GLU A 505 1.60 11.38 14.10
CA GLU A 505 1.50 11.71 15.53
C GLU A 505 0.82 10.60 16.36
N SER A 506 0.23 9.60 15.71
CA SER A 506 -0.51 8.52 16.38
C SER A 506 0.37 7.36 16.88
N PHE A 507 1.62 7.21 16.41
CA PHE A 507 2.48 6.07 16.76
C PHE A 507 3.79 6.50 17.43
N ALA A 508 4.18 5.79 18.49
CA ALA A 508 5.44 6.07 19.19
C ALA A 508 6.67 5.74 18.34
N LEU A 509 6.48 4.85 17.36
CA LEU A 509 7.50 4.39 16.45
C LEU A 509 6.83 4.00 15.11
N ALA A 510 7.26 4.60 14.00
CA ALA A 510 6.90 4.18 12.66
C ALA A 510 8.19 3.81 11.91
N LEU A 511 8.21 2.62 11.32
CA LEU A 511 9.27 2.16 10.42
C LEU A 511 8.67 1.99 9.02
N GLU A 512 9.20 2.71 8.07
CA GLU A 512 8.84 2.60 6.67
C GLU A 512 10.03 2.04 5.88
N CYS A 513 9.87 0.84 5.36
CA CYS A 513 10.85 0.15 4.52
C CYS A 513 10.48 0.33 3.05
N ARG A 514 11.32 1.08 2.32
CA ARG A 514 11.21 1.27 0.88
C ARG A 514 12.11 0.28 0.16
N LEU A 515 11.49 -0.68 -0.52
CA LEU A 515 12.16 -1.74 -1.25
C LEU A 515 12.61 -1.24 -2.62
N HIS A 516 13.91 -1.15 -2.84
CA HIS A 516 14.49 -0.94 -4.16
C HIS A 516 14.77 -2.28 -4.84
N GLN A 517 15.25 -2.22 -6.09
CA GLN A 517 15.81 -3.38 -6.77
C GLN A 517 16.93 -4.01 -5.92
N ASP A 518 17.20 -5.29 -6.14
CA ASP A 518 18.33 -5.99 -5.52
C ASP A 518 18.31 -6.14 -3.99
N TRP A 519 17.13 -6.04 -3.36
CA TRP A 519 16.96 -6.15 -1.90
C TRP A 519 17.69 -5.05 -1.10
N GLU A 520 17.96 -3.92 -1.76
CA GLU A 520 18.31 -2.67 -1.08
C GLU A 520 17.05 -2.07 -0.45
N VAL A 521 17.16 -1.67 0.81
CA VAL A 521 16.02 -1.13 1.57
C VAL A 521 16.39 0.22 2.16
N HIS A 522 15.66 1.26 1.77
CA HIS A 522 15.72 2.56 2.42
C HIS A 522 14.71 2.56 3.58
N VAL A 523 15.22 2.61 4.81
CA VAL A 523 14.42 2.57 6.03
C VAL A 523 14.30 3.97 6.60
N ILE A 524 13.07 4.46 6.65
CA ILE A 524 12.72 5.72 7.28
C ILE A 524 12.10 5.40 8.63
N VAL A 525 12.63 6.03 9.68
CA VAL A 525 12.16 5.85 11.04
C VAL A 525 11.66 7.17 11.57
N GLN A 526 10.43 7.18 12.06
CA GLN A 526 9.88 8.27 12.85
C GLN A 526 9.60 7.77 14.27
N HIS A 527 10.17 8.43 15.28
CA HIS A 527 10.05 7.94 16.65
C HIS A 527 10.02 9.06 17.70
N ASP A 528 9.45 8.72 18.85
CA ASP A 528 9.49 9.55 20.04
C ASP A 528 10.84 9.39 20.75
N CYS A 529 11.64 10.47 20.78
CA CYS A 529 12.99 10.45 21.34
C CYS A 529 13.03 10.29 22.87
N GLN A 530 11.90 10.53 23.56
CA GLN A 530 11.80 10.29 25.00
C GLN A 530 11.59 8.81 25.32
N ILE A 531 11.06 8.04 24.36
CA ILE A 531 10.85 6.59 24.51
C ILE A 531 12.05 5.81 23.94
N ILE A 532 12.53 6.19 22.76
CA ILE A 532 13.66 5.55 22.07
C ILE A 532 14.63 6.67 21.68
N SER A 533 15.82 6.71 22.28
CA SER A 533 16.85 7.67 21.87
C SER A 533 17.35 7.40 20.45
N GLU A 534 17.90 8.42 19.78
CA GLU A 534 18.44 8.29 18.42
C GLU A 534 19.54 7.21 18.35
N ASP A 535 20.47 7.19 19.32
CA ASP A 535 21.49 6.14 19.42
C ASP A 535 20.85 4.75 19.51
N ARG A 536 19.86 4.58 20.40
CA ARG A 536 19.17 3.30 20.55
C ARG A 536 18.46 2.90 19.25
N MET A 537 17.87 3.86 18.54
CA MET A 537 17.20 3.61 17.27
C MET A 537 18.18 3.15 16.19
N SER A 538 19.35 3.77 16.09
CA SER A 538 20.43 3.32 15.20
C SER A 538 20.86 1.88 15.50
N TRP A 539 20.97 1.51 16.78
CA TRP A 539 21.24 0.13 17.18
C TRP A 539 20.12 -0.84 16.78
N ILE A 540 18.85 -0.45 16.98
CA ILE A 540 17.68 -1.24 16.57
C ILE A 540 17.73 -1.49 15.06
N ILE A 541 18.06 -0.49 14.24
CA ILE A 541 18.13 -0.64 12.78
C ILE A 541 19.28 -1.56 12.35
N ASN A 542 20.44 -1.46 12.99
CA ASN A 542 21.55 -2.40 12.73
C ASN A 542 21.16 -3.85 13.09
N GLN A 543 20.45 -4.06 14.20
CA GLN A 543 19.94 -5.38 14.57
C GLN A 543 18.85 -5.86 13.62
N PHE A 544 17.96 -4.97 13.17
CA PHE A 544 16.93 -5.27 12.19
C PHE A 544 17.54 -5.76 10.88
N GLN A 545 18.54 -5.06 10.34
CA GLN A 545 19.29 -5.52 9.17
C GLN A 545 19.94 -6.88 9.43
N HIS A 546 20.58 -7.06 10.59
CA HIS A 546 21.23 -8.32 10.91
C HIS A 546 20.27 -9.51 10.93
N VAL A 547 19.09 -9.34 11.53
CA VAL A 547 18.05 -10.39 11.56
C VAL A 547 17.48 -10.62 10.18
N ALA A 548 17.19 -9.57 9.41
CA ALA A 548 16.73 -9.71 8.02
C ALA A 548 17.73 -10.51 7.17
N ASN A 549 19.03 -10.26 7.33
CA ASN A 549 20.11 -10.98 6.63
C ASN A 549 20.24 -12.46 7.04
N GLN A 550 19.75 -12.85 8.23
CA GLN A 550 19.75 -14.25 8.64
C GLN A 550 18.51 -15.02 8.16
N LEU A 551 17.42 -14.30 7.90
CA LEU A 551 16.15 -14.85 7.43
C LEU A 551 16.07 -14.93 5.90
N ALA A 552 16.78 -14.03 5.22
CA ALA A 552 16.94 -14.01 3.77
C ALA A 552 17.98 -15.02 3.29
#